data_AF-A0A9D9ZWX7-F1
#
_entry.id   AF-A0A9D9ZWX7-F1
#
_cell.length_a   1.000
_cell.length_b   1.000
_cell.length_c   1.000
_cell.angle_alpha   90.00
_cell.angle_beta   90.00
_cell.angle_gamma   90.00
#
_symmetry.space_group_name_H-M   'P 1'
#
loop_
_entity.id
_entity.type
_entity.pdbx_description
1 polymer ?
#
loop_
_entity_poly.entity_id
_entity_poly.type
_entity_poly.pdbx_seq_one_letter_code
_entity_poly.pdbx_strand_id
1 'polypeptide(L)' 'MDKHDDEPSAASTKSLEIATALFFLVIGGLVMWDSYRIGAKWGDDGPQSGYFPFYIGLLMCIATLAN' A
#
# COMPACT_ATOMS: atom_id res chain seq x y z
N MET A 1 25.66 12.62 -34.02
CA MET A 1 25.79 11.74 -32.85
C MET A 1 25.20 12.53 -31.70
N ASP A 2 23.87 12.47 -31.60
CA ASP A 2 23.13 13.20 -30.57
C ASP A 2 23.56 12.71 -29.21
N LYS A 3 24.09 13.65 -28.43
CA LYS A 3 24.49 13.45 -27.05
C LYS A 3 23.18 13.53 -26.27
N HIS A 4 22.63 12.37 -25.89
CA HIS A 4 21.63 12.36 -24.84
C HIS A 4 22.33 12.87 -23.58
N ASP A 5 22.07 14.12 -23.23
CA ASP A 5 22.51 14.68 -21.96
C ASP A 5 21.78 13.89 -20.85
N ASP A 6 22.53 13.10 -20.09
CA ASP A 6 22.03 12.44 -18.88
C ASP A 6 21.56 13.52 -17.90
N GLU A 7 20.27 13.81 -17.89
CA GLU A 7 19.66 14.69 -16.92
C GLU A 7 19.98 14.18 -15.51
N PRO A 8 20.40 15.06 -14.57
CA PRO A 8 20.73 14.62 -13.22
C PRO A 8 19.49 14.02 -12.54
N SER A 9 19.46 12.69 -12.43
CA SER A 9 18.40 11.98 -11.72
C SER A 9 18.46 12.31 -10.23
N ALA A 10 17.38 12.85 -9.67
CA ALA A 10 17.30 13.24 -8.26
C ALA A 10 17.49 12.07 -7.28
N ALA A 11 17.18 10.85 -7.70
CA ALA A 11 17.38 9.62 -6.93
C ALA A 11 17.57 8.41 -7.85
N SER A 12 18.04 7.29 -7.29
CA SER A 12 18.06 6.00 -7.99
C SER A 12 16.63 5.43 -8.07
N THR A 13 16.32 4.73 -9.16
CA THR A 13 15.03 4.02 -9.33
C THR A 13 14.73 3.09 -8.16
N LYS A 14 15.73 2.36 -7.67
CA LYS A 14 15.60 1.47 -6.51
C LYS A 14 15.19 2.21 -5.24
N SER A 15 15.74 3.41 -5.01
CA SER A 15 15.37 4.22 -3.85
C SER A 15 13.92 4.68 -3.93
N LEU A 16 13.43 5.03 -5.12
CA LEU A 16 12.04 5.43 -5.34
C LEU A 16 11.08 4.25 -5.21
N GLU A 17 11.45 3.06 -5.69
CA GLU A 17 10.69 1.82 -5.51
C GLU A 17 10.51 1.51 -4.01
N ILE A 18 11.60 1.51 -3.25
CA ILE A 18 11.55 1.25 -1.80
C ILE A 18 10.72 2.31 -1.07
N ALA A 19 10.90 3.59 -1.39
CA ALA A 19 10.14 4.67 -0.76
C ALA A 19 8.63 4.54 -1.02
N THR A 20 8.25 4.22 -2.26
CA THR A 20 6.86 4.01 -2.66
C THR A 20 6.28 2.78 -1.97
N ALA A 21 7.03 1.68 -1.90
CA ALA A 21 6.63 0.49 -1.20
C ALA A 21 6.36 0.78 0.29
N LEU A 22 7.32 1.40 0.99
CA LEU A 22 7.14 1.76 2.41
C LEU A 22 5.92 2.67 2.63
N PHE A 23 5.69 3.63 1.74
CA PHE A 23 4.53 4.52 1.80
C PHE A 23 3.20 3.76 1.74
N PHE A 24 3.04 2.86 0.77
CA PHE A 24 1.82 2.06 0.66
C PHE A 24 1.68 1.03 1.79
N LEU A 25 2.77 0.48 2.31
CA LEU A 25 2.74 -0.41 3.47
C LEU A 25 2.16 0.30 4.71
N VAL A 26 2.57 1.55 4.94
CA VAL A 26 2.06 2.37 6.06
C VAL A 26 0.58 2.68 5.89
N ILE A 27 0.16 3.08 4.68
CA ILE A 27 -1.25 3.38 4.39
C ILE A 27 -2.12 2.13 4.54
N GLY A 28 -1.70 1.00 3.95
CA GLY A 28 -2.40 -0.27 4.05
C GLY A 28 -2.55 -0.72 5.51
N GLY A 29 -1.48 -0.61 6.30
CA GLY A 29 -1.49 -0.89 7.73
C GLY A 29 -2.46 0.02 8.52
N LEU A 30 -2.49 1.31 8.21
CA LEU A 30 -3.41 2.27 8.85
C LEU A 30 -4.88 1.94 8.52
N VAL A 31 -5.18 1.64 7.25
CA VAL A 31 -6.51 1.22 6.80
C VAL A 31 -6.92 -0.06 7.52
N MET A 32 -6.04 -1.06 7.61
CA MET A 32 -6.32 -2.31 8.33
C MET A 32 -6.59 -2.04 9.81
N TRP A 33 -5.82 -1.17 10.46
CA TRP A 33 -6.01 -0.85 11.88
C TRP A 33 -7.37 -0.18 12.15
N ASP A 34 -7.73 0.86 11.40
CA ASP A 34 -9.03 1.51 11.60
C ASP A 34 -10.20 0.58 11.22
N SER A 35 -10.04 -0.20 10.14
CA SER A 35 -11.01 -1.22 9.73
C SER A 35 -11.25 -2.26 10.84
N TYR A 36 -10.18 -2.70 11.51
CA TYR A 36 -10.29 -3.61 12.64
C TYR A 36 -11.01 -2.94 13.83
N ARG A 37 -10.71 -1.67 14.11
CA ARG A 37 -11.34 -0.88 15.18
C ARG A 37 -12.85 -0.71 14.98
N ILE A 38 -13.31 -0.50 13.76
CA ILE A 38 -14.73 -0.34 13.42
C ILE A 38 -15.45 -1.67 13.14
N GLY A 39 -14.74 -2.79 13.22
CA GLY A 39 -15.27 -4.14 13.02
C GLY A 39 -15.01 -4.68 11.61
N ALA A 40 -14.15 -5.70 11.51
CA ALA A 40 -13.72 -6.32 10.25
C ALA A 40 -14.20 -7.78 10.10
N LYS A 41 -15.28 -8.17 10.79
CA LYS A 41 -15.82 -9.55 10.73
C LYS A 41 -17.02 -9.65 9.80
N TRP A 42 -17.29 -10.87 9.34
CA TRP A 42 -18.58 -11.22 8.77
C TRP A 42 -19.48 -11.69 9.91
N GLY A 43 -20.52 -10.93 10.21
CA GLY A 43 -21.51 -11.26 11.22
C GLY A 43 -22.72 -11.98 10.62
N ASP A 44 -23.67 -12.32 11.49
CA ASP A 44 -24.90 -13.01 11.09
C ASP A 44 -25.77 -12.16 10.15
N ASP A 45 -25.72 -10.83 10.29
CA ASP A 45 -26.40 -9.86 9.44
C ASP A 45 -25.58 -9.42 8.20
N GLY A 46 -24.40 -10.02 7.99
CA GLY A 46 -23.50 -9.72 6.87
C GLY A 46 -22.19 -9.02 7.26
N PRO A 47 -21.46 -8.43 6.28
CA PRO A 47 -20.16 -7.82 6.53
C PRO A 47 -20.28 -6.56 7.38
N GLN A 48 -19.43 -6.46 8.40
CA GLN A 48 -19.27 -5.21 9.15
C GLN A 48 -18.61 -4.13 8.28
N SER A 49 -18.75 -2.87 8.68
CA SER A 49 -18.26 -1.72 7.92
C SER A 49 -16.75 -1.77 7.62
N GLY A 50 -15.96 -2.37 8.52
CA GLY A 50 -14.52 -2.55 8.35
C GLY A 50 -14.14 -3.81 7.55
N TYR A 51 -15.06 -4.72 7.24
CA TYR A 51 -14.73 -5.99 6.59
C TYR A 51 -14.08 -5.75 5.22
N PHE A 52 -14.76 -5.02 4.34
CA PHE A 52 -14.24 -4.72 3.00
C PHE A 52 -12.91 -3.94 3.02
N PRO A 53 -12.79 -2.78 3.70
CA PRO A 53 -11.55 -2.01 3.69
C PRO A 53 -10.37 -2.76 4.33
N PHE A 54 -10.61 -3.66 5.29
CA PHE A 54 -9.55 -4.51 5.86
C PHE A 54 -8.86 -5.37 4.80
N TYR A 55 -9.61 -6.05 3.92
CA TYR A 55 -9.01 -6.90 2.87
C TYR A 55 -8.33 -6.09 1.78
N ILE A 56 -8.84 -4.89 1.44
CA ILE A 56 -8.16 -4.00 0.50
C ILE A 56 -6.80 -3.55 1.08
N GLY A 57 -6.77 -3.17 2.35
CA GLY A 57 -5.52 -2.84 3.05
C GLY A 57 -4.55 -4.04 3.08
N LEU A 58 -5.06 -5.25 3.35
CA LEU A 58 -4.25 -6.47 3.35
C LEU A 58 -3.65 -6.78 1.97
N LEU A 59 -4.45 -6.70 0.90
CA LEU A 59 -3.98 -6.92 -0.47
C LEU A 59 -2.95 -5.88 -0.89
N MET A 60 -3.14 -4.62 -0.49
CA MET A 60 -2.17 -3.55 -0.72
C MET A 60 -0.83 -3.87 -0.05
N CYS A 61 -0.85 -4.24 1.24
CA CYS A 61 0.37 -4.63 1.96
C CYS A 61 1.08 -5.83 1.30
N ILE A 62 0.34 -6.85 0.87
CA ILE A 62 0.91 -8.02 0.18
C ILE A 62 1.55 -7.61 -1.15
N ALA A 63 0.86 -6.80 -1.96
CA ALA A 63 1.36 -6.34 -3.25
C ALA A 63 2.65 -5.51 -3.09
N THR A 64 2.67 -4.64 -2.08
CA THR A 64 3.85 -3.84 -1.72
C THR A 64 5.04 -4.69 -1.31
N LEU A 65 4.84 -5.78 -0.56
CA LEU A 65 5.91 -6.68 -0.15
C LEU A 65 6.42 -7.56 -1.30
N ALA A 66 5.60 -7.77 -2.33
CA ALA A 66 5.96 -8.53 -3.53
C ALA A 66 6.64 -7.67 -4.62
N ASN A 67 6.64 -6.34 -4.46
CA ASN A 67 7.20 -5.37 -5.41
C ASN A 67 8.73 -5.31 -5.39
#